data_AF-A0A2H9L566-F1
#
_entry.id   AF-A0A2H9L566-F1
#
_cell.length_a   1.000
_cell.length_b   1.000
_cell.length_c   1.000
_cell.angle_alpha   90.00
_cell.angle_beta   90.00
_cell.angle_gamma   90.00
#
_symmetry.space_group_name_H-M   'P 1'
#
loop_
_entity.id
_entity.type
_entity.pdbx_description
1 polymer ?
#
loop_
_entity_poly.entity_id
_entity_poly.type
_entity_poly.pdbx_seq_one_letter_code
_entity_poly.pdbx_strand_id
1 'polypeptide(L)'
;IPSFAFNEDKIYTNFTNTNGAEVRMLQLEKAMEKHIMIGELALPYLDENATTVIAEYKALKEEVSGYDVTGKEPEFLVKDFLAYKEKAMDLAQEFKTYAKDLNSDEKNTIKDEYKAMEKASVEKLDAEIKENKNKYNYEVAAKLFEDLEVKNQSLLDKIAAGTATYGEMRSEIAKMFGGLQKELKKELMWKIKEVKVKTQTYNGKVKKEVKAKVAEKKAEIKQKIEENKEEIKQELKKKISEKKQELKGKIKDKIKNKVEDKLDDWFGEEDGNSEDSNAEVVVSVDLNVEGDSE
;
A
#
# COMPACT_ATOMS: atom_id res chain seq x y z
N ILE A 1 3.37 -7.13 -8.00
CA ILE A 1 2.28 -6.82 -7.03
C ILE A 1 2.83 -7.07 -5.63
N PRO A 2 2.84 -6.07 -4.73
CA PRO A 2 3.28 -6.27 -3.35
C PRO A 2 2.44 -7.33 -2.65
N SER A 3 3.06 -8.12 -1.77
CA SER A 3 2.40 -9.16 -0.99
C SER A 3 1.87 -8.57 0.33
N PHE A 4 0.61 -8.84 0.68
CA PHE A 4 0.00 -8.54 1.99
C PHE A 4 0.45 -9.52 3.08
N ALA A 5 1.74 -9.84 3.16
CA ALA A 5 2.28 -10.76 4.15
C ALA A 5 2.34 -10.11 5.54
N PHE A 6 1.24 -10.19 6.29
CA PHE A 6 1.20 -9.87 7.72
C PHE A 6 1.27 -11.17 8.52
N ASN A 7 2.15 -11.21 9.53
CA ASN A 7 2.20 -12.31 10.49
C ASN A 7 0.94 -12.27 11.39
N GLU A 8 0.01 -13.21 11.20
CA GLU A 8 -1.29 -13.26 11.90
C GLU A 8 -1.16 -13.31 13.42
N ASP A 9 -0.16 -14.00 13.95
CA ASP A 9 0.03 -14.16 15.40
C ASP A 9 0.41 -12.84 16.08
N LYS A 10 0.96 -11.89 15.30
CA LYS A 10 1.32 -10.54 15.77
C LYS A 10 0.21 -9.53 15.56
N ILE A 11 -0.89 -9.86 14.88
CA ILE A 11 -1.97 -8.89 14.64
C ILE A 11 -2.58 -8.51 15.99
N TYR A 12 -3.04 -9.50 16.74
CA TYR A 12 -3.77 -9.34 18.01
C TYR A 12 -3.00 -8.56 19.08
N THR A 13 -1.68 -8.73 19.19
CA THR A 13 -0.86 -8.05 20.21
C THR A 13 -0.66 -6.57 19.93
N ASN A 14 -0.80 -6.12 18.68
CA ASN A 14 -0.64 -4.69 18.37
C ASN A 14 -1.93 -3.91 18.66
N PHE A 15 -3.09 -4.57 18.57
CA PHE A 15 -4.39 -3.93 18.81
C PHE A 15 -4.74 -3.76 20.29
N THR A 16 -3.93 -4.29 21.22
CA THR A 16 -4.08 -4.01 22.65
C THR A 16 -3.56 -2.63 23.06
N ASN A 17 -3.01 -1.86 22.10
CA ASN A 17 -2.50 -0.51 22.28
C ASN A 17 -2.98 0.36 21.10
N THR A 18 -3.45 1.58 21.38
CA THR A 18 -3.99 2.49 20.37
C THR A 18 -2.98 2.83 19.27
N ASN A 19 -1.74 3.19 19.63
CA ASN A 19 -0.67 3.45 18.65
C ASN A 19 -0.35 2.19 17.83
N GLY A 20 -0.39 1.01 18.45
CA GLY A 20 -0.17 -0.26 17.77
C GLY A 20 -1.29 -0.58 16.75
N ALA A 21 -2.54 -0.28 17.09
CA ALA A 21 -3.68 -0.38 16.18
C ALA A 21 -3.57 0.61 15.02
N GLU A 22 -3.22 1.86 15.31
CA GLU A 22 -3.04 2.93 14.32
C GLU A 22 -1.94 2.58 13.31
N VAL A 23 -0.79 2.07 13.80
CA VAL A 23 0.29 1.56 12.92
C VAL A 23 -0.23 0.49 11.96
N ARG A 24 -1.14 -0.39 12.40
CA ARG A 24 -1.71 -1.43 11.53
C ARG A 24 -2.67 -0.86 10.50
N MET A 25 -3.52 0.10 10.88
CA MET A 25 -4.42 0.78 9.95
C MET A 25 -3.63 1.56 8.89
N LEU A 26 -2.63 2.36 9.30
CA LEU A 26 -1.75 3.09 8.39
C LEU A 26 -0.95 2.16 7.44
N GLN A 27 -0.51 1.00 7.93
CA GLN A 27 0.15 -0.01 7.08
C GLN A 27 -0.79 -0.57 6.01
N LEU A 28 -2.06 -0.77 6.35
CA LEU A 28 -3.07 -1.22 5.40
C LEU A 28 -3.38 -0.12 4.37
N GLU A 29 -3.60 1.11 4.83
CA GLU A 29 -3.80 2.28 3.98
C GLU A 29 -2.64 2.47 3.00
N LYS A 30 -1.39 2.43 3.48
CA LYS A 30 -0.19 2.51 2.65
C LYS A 30 -0.14 1.40 1.60
N ALA A 31 -0.56 0.18 1.95
CA ALA A 31 -0.62 -0.91 0.99
C ALA A 31 -1.67 -0.63 -0.09
N MET A 32 -2.89 -0.21 0.31
CA MET A 32 -3.96 0.19 -0.61
C MET A 32 -3.51 1.31 -1.55
N GLU A 33 -2.87 2.35 -1.03
CA GLU A 33 -2.36 3.48 -1.81
C GLU A 33 -1.42 3.02 -2.94
N LYS A 34 -0.48 2.12 -2.63
CA LYS A 34 0.41 1.54 -3.65
C LYS A 34 -0.35 0.74 -4.70
N HIS A 35 -1.37 -0.02 -4.29
CA HIS A 35 -2.21 -0.77 -5.20
C HIS A 35 -3.03 0.14 -6.11
N ILE A 36 -3.59 1.24 -5.58
CA ILE A 36 -4.30 2.26 -6.33
C ILE A 36 -3.39 2.91 -7.35
N MET A 37 -2.20 3.40 -6.95
CA MET A 37 -1.22 4.01 -7.86
C MET A 37 -0.88 3.09 -9.04
N ILE A 38 -0.53 1.83 -8.76
CA ILE A 38 -0.22 0.85 -9.82
C ILE A 38 -1.46 0.58 -10.69
N GLY A 39 -2.63 0.50 -10.06
CA GLY A 39 -3.90 0.28 -10.72
C GLY A 39 -4.23 1.38 -11.72
N GLU A 40 -4.20 2.64 -11.28
CA GLU A 40 -4.46 3.82 -12.11
C GLU A 40 -3.52 3.91 -13.31
N LEU A 41 -2.24 3.53 -13.13
CA LEU A 41 -1.29 3.45 -14.24
C LEU A 41 -1.66 2.39 -15.28
N ALA A 42 -2.32 1.30 -14.84
CA ALA A 42 -2.73 0.20 -15.71
C ALA A 42 -4.11 0.42 -16.38
N LEU A 43 -4.98 1.27 -15.83
CA LEU A 43 -6.33 1.51 -16.36
C LEU A 43 -6.39 1.91 -17.85
N PRO A 44 -5.43 2.66 -18.43
CA PRO A 44 -5.44 2.94 -19.86
C PRO A 44 -5.40 1.69 -20.76
N TYR A 45 -4.89 0.58 -20.24
CA TYR A 45 -4.71 -0.69 -20.94
C TYR A 45 -5.78 -1.73 -20.59
N LEU A 46 -6.73 -1.40 -19.72
CA LEU A 46 -7.73 -2.31 -19.18
C LEU A 46 -9.15 -1.85 -19.50
N ASP A 47 -10.12 -2.73 -19.22
CA ASP A 47 -11.54 -2.50 -19.42
C ASP A 47 -12.18 -1.65 -18.30
N GLU A 48 -13.49 -1.40 -18.43
CA GLU A 48 -14.26 -0.65 -17.44
C GLU A 48 -14.40 -1.42 -16.10
N ASN A 49 -14.29 -2.76 -16.10
CA ASN A 49 -14.38 -3.54 -14.88
C ASN A 49 -13.16 -3.26 -13.98
N ALA A 50 -11.96 -3.19 -14.55
CA ALA A 50 -10.77 -2.79 -13.81
C ALA A 50 -10.91 -1.38 -13.20
N THR A 51 -11.54 -0.44 -13.93
CA THR A 51 -11.84 0.91 -13.42
C THR A 51 -12.73 0.86 -12.19
N THR A 52 -13.74 0.00 -12.23
CA THR A 52 -14.69 -0.21 -11.12
C THR A 52 -13.98 -0.76 -9.88
N VAL A 53 -13.06 -1.72 -10.05
CA VAL A 53 -12.25 -2.25 -8.93
C VAL A 53 -11.34 -1.20 -8.30
N ILE A 54 -10.72 -0.34 -9.11
CA ILE A 54 -9.88 0.75 -8.58
C ILE A 54 -10.72 1.81 -7.85
N ALA A 55 -11.94 2.09 -8.33
CA ALA A 55 -12.88 2.96 -7.61
C ALA A 55 -13.25 2.37 -6.24
N GLU A 56 -13.56 1.06 -6.16
CA GLU A 56 -13.83 0.38 -4.90
C GLU A 56 -12.63 0.40 -3.95
N TYR A 57 -11.41 0.28 -4.49
CA TYR A 57 -10.18 0.38 -3.71
C TYR A 57 -10.02 1.76 -3.06
N LYS A 58 -10.31 2.83 -3.79
CA LYS A 58 -10.23 4.21 -3.29
C LYS A 58 -11.26 4.46 -2.20
N ALA A 59 -12.51 4.07 -2.41
CA ALA A 59 -13.56 4.19 -1.40
C ALA A 59 -13.20 3.39 -0.13
N LEU A 60 -12.67 2.18 -0.28
CA LEU A 60 -12.16 1.39 0.84
C LEU A 60 -11.00 2.08 1.57
N LYS A 61 -10.09 2.73 0.83
CA LYS A 61 -8.99 3.49 1.43
C LYS A 61 -9.52 4.65 2.27
N GLU A 62 -10.49 5.42 1.75
CA GLU A 62 -11.11 6.53 2.49
C GLU A 62 -11.73 6.08 3.82
N GLU A 63 -12.42 4.93 3.80
CA GLU A 63 -12.96 4.32 5.02
C GLU A 63 -11.86 3.92 6.02
N VAL A 64 -10.71 3.44 5.54
CA VAL A 64 -9.57 3.10 6.40
C VAL A 64 -8.89 4.36 6.94
N SER A 65 -8.67 5.38 6.10
CA SER A 65 -8.06 6.66 6.50
C SER A 65 -8.91 7.40 7.54
N GLY A 66 -10.23 7.33 7.44
CA GLY A 66 -11.18 7.93 8.38
C GLY A 66 -11.45 7.09 9.63
N TYR A 67 -10.81 5.93 9.80
CA TYR A 67 -11.12 5.01 10.88
C TYR A 67 -10.52 5.46 12.21
N ASP A 68 -11.37 5.91 13.14
CA ASP A 68 -10.94 6.23 14.51
C ASP A 68 -10.66 4.94 15.31
N VAL A 69 -9.43 4.82 15.84
CA VAL A 69 -9.00 3.73 16.71
C VAL A 69 -9.23 4.03 18.21
N THR A 70 -9.55 5.27 18.55
CA THR A 70 -9.63 5.75 19.93
C THR A 70 -10.84 5.20 20.66
N GLY A 71 -10.65 4.76 21.92
CA GLY A 71 -11.73 4.30 22.79
C GLY A 71 -12.40 2.98 22.37
N LYS A 72 -11.90 2.31 21.33
CA LYS A 72 -12.44 1.02 20.88
C LYS A 72 -11.74 -0.13 21.57
N GLU A 73 -12.52 -1.14 21.92
CA GLU A 73 -11.96 -2.39 22.46
C GLU A 73 -11.11 -3.10 21.41
N PRO A 74 -9.97 -3.71 21.80
CA PRO A 74 -9.06 -4.41 20.90
C PRO A 74 -9.74 -5.46 20.01
N GLU A 75 -10.77 -6.14 20.51
CA GLU A 75 -11.52 -7.16 19.77
C GLU A 75 -12.26 -6.56 18.56
N PHE A 76 -12.86 -5.38 18.70
CA PHE A 76 -13.51 -4.67 17.59
C PHE A 76 -12.49 -4.12 16.61
N LEU A 77 -11.36 -3.59 17.11
CA LEU A 77 -10.29 -3.09 16.25
C LEU A 77 -9.71 -4.19 15.37
N VAL A 78 -9.43 -5.37 15.94
CA VAL A 78 -8.95 -6.54 15.18
C VAL A 78 -9.99 -6.97 14.15
N LYS A 79 -11.27 -7.02 14.54
CA LYS A 79 -12.38 -7.39 13.64
C LYS A 79 -12.43 -6.47 12.43
N ASP A 80 -12.47 -5.16 12.67
CA ASP A 80 -12.62 -4.17 11.62
C ASP A 80 -11.38 -4.16 10.72
N PHE A 81 -10.18 -4.21 11.30
CA PHE A 81 -8.93 -4.33 10.53
C PHE A 81 -8.92 -5.57 9.62
N LEU A 82 -9.32 -6.74 10.13
CA LEU A 82 -9.38 -7.96 9.32
C LEU A 82 -10.42 -7.86 8.21
N ALA A 83 -11.58 -7.26 8.48
CA ALA A 83 -12.60 -7.04 7.46
C ALA A 83 -12.10 -6.12 6.33
N TYR A 84 -11.49 -4.98 6.67
CA TYR A 84 -10.86 -4.09 5.69
C TYR A 84 -9.76 -4.78 4.91
N LYS A 85 -8.87 -5.51 5.59
CA LYS A 85 -7.77 -6.25 4.97
C LYS A 85 -8.28 -7.30 3.99
N GLU A 86 -9.28 -8.10 4.37
CA GLU A 86 -9.83 -9.13 3.50
C GLU A 86 -10.49 -8.51 2.26
N LYS A 87 -11.30 -7.46 2.40
CA LYS A 87 -11.88 -6.76 1.24
C LYS A 87 -10.79 -6.18 0.33
N ALA A 88 -9.71 -5.63 0.89
CA ALA A 88 -8.56 -5.17 0.12
C ALA A 88 -7.91 -6.32 -0.67
N MET A 89 -7.72 -7.47 -0.03
CA MET A 89 -7.16 -8.66 -0.68
C MET A 89 -8.07 -9.17 -1.80
N ASP A 90 -9.39 -9.19 -1.58
CA ASP A 90 -10.37 -9.60 -2.58
C ASP A 90 -10.28 -8.68 -3.81
N LEU A 91 -10.27 -7.36 -3.60
CA LEU A 91 -10.09 -6.38 -4.68
C LEU A 91 -8.72 -6.52 -5.37
N ALA A 92 -7.64 -6.81 -4.63
CA ALA A 92 -6.31 -7.04 -5.21
C ALA A 92 -6.34 -8.21 -6.19
N GLN A 93 -7.03 -9.28 -5.79
CA GLN A 93 -7.12 -10.52 -6.54
C GLN A 93 -8.03 -10.37 -7.76
N GLU A 94 -9.11 -9.60 -7.63
CA GLU A 94 -9.99 -9.22 -8.73
C GLU A 94 -9.23 -8.37 -9.75
N PHE A 95 -8.55 -7.30 -9.31
CA PHE A 95 -7.72 -6.47 -10.19
C PHE A 95 -6.63 -7.28 -10.91
N LYS A 96 -5.98 -8.20 -10.18
CA LYS A 96 -4.98 -9.10 -10.77
C LYS A 96 -5.57 -9.96 -11.89
N THR A 97 -6.85 -10.30 -11.84
CA THR A 97 -7.50 -11.08 -12.89
C THR A 97 -7.61 -10.27 -14.18
N TYR A 98 -8.01 -8.99 -14.10
CA TYR A 98 -8.01 -8.09 -15.26
C TYR A 98 -6.59 -7.80 -15.77
N ALA A 99 -5.63 -7.59 -14.85
CA ALA A 99 -4.25 -7.28 -15.22
C ALA A 99 -3.45 -8.47 -15.81
N LYS A 100 -4.02 -9.68 -15.88
CA LYS A 100 -3.35 -10.84 -16.48
C LYS A 100 -3.09 -10.65 -17.97
N ASP A 101 -4.04 -10.02 -18.65
CA ASP A 101 -4.07 -9.90 -20.11
C ASP A 101 -3.12 -8.83 -20.64
N LEU A 102 -2.54 -8.02 -19.74
CA LEU A 102 -1.49 -7.07 -20.10
C LEU A 102 -0.28 -7.78 -20.70
N ASN A 103 0.20 -7.28 -21.83
CA ASN A 103 1.41 -7.77 -22.46
C ASN A 103 2.68 -7.31 -21.70
N SER A 104 3.84 -7.80 -22.11
CA SER A 104 5.11 -7.50 -21.45
C SER A 104 5.49 -6.02 -21.53
N ASP A 105 5.19 -5.35 -22.64
CA ASP A 105 5.56 -3.95 -22.88
C ASP A 105 4.69 -3.01 -22.03
N GLU A 106 3.40 -3.30 -21.92
CA GLU A 106 2.47 -2.60 -21.02
C GLU A 106 2.92 -2.74 -19.56
N LYS A 107 3.25 -3.97 -19.13
CA LYS A 107 3.77 -4.24 -17.78
C LYS A 107 5.06 -3.47 -17.48
N ASN A 108 5.98 -3.39 -18.45
CA ASN A 108 7.22 -2.64 -18.30
C ASN A 108 6.96 -1.13 -18.23
N THR A 109 6.07 -0.62 -19.08
CA THR A 109 5.66 0.79 -19.08
C THR A 109 5.08 1.19 -17.74
N ILE A 110 4.12 0.42 -17.21
CA ILE A 110 3.52 0.65 -15.89
C ILE A 110 4.59 0.64 -14.79
N LYS A 111 5.53 -0.30 -14.85
CA LYS A 111 6.62 -0.42 -13.86
C LYS A 111 7.54 0.79 -13.87
N ASP A 112 7.88 1.30 -15.04
CA ASP A 112 8.80 2.43 -15.17
C ASP A 112 8.10 3.75 -14.83
N GLU A 113 6.84 3.94 -15.24
CA GLU A 113 6.02 5.07 -14.77
C GLU A 113 5.87 5.05 -13.25
N TYR A 114 5.60 3.89 -12.64
CA TYR A 114 5.52 3.78 -11.19
C TYR A 114 6.85 4.08 -10.47
N LYS A 115 8.00 3.82 -11.10
CA LYS A 115 9.31 4.21 -10.52
C LYS A 115 9.53 5.71 -10.61
N ALA A 116 9.14 6.34 -11.71
CA ALA A 116 9.33 7.76 -11.96
C ALA A 116 8.32 8.66 -11.21
N MET A 117 7.17 8.10 -10.82
CA MET A 117 6.12 8.80 -10.08
C MET A 117 6.60 9.25 -8.69
N GLU A 118 6.28 10.49 -8.34
CA GLU A 118 6.42 11.03 -6.99
C GLU A 118 5.45 10.34 -6.04
N LYS A 119 5.92 9.94 -4.86
CA LYS A 119 5.17 9.09 -3.91
C LYS A 119 4.89 9.82 -2.61
N ALA A 120 4.62 11.12 -2.69
CA ALA A 120 4.43 11.99 -1.54
C ALA A 120 3.40 11.45 -0.52
N SER A 121 2.28 10.87 -0.98
CA SER A 121 1.28 10.25 -0.10
C SER A 121 1.83 9.02 0.63
N VAL A 122 2.57 8.15 -0.06
CA VAL A 122 3.21 6.97 0.54
C VAL A 122 4.32 7.37 1.50
N GLU A 123 5.10 8.41 1.18
CA GLU A 123 6.15 8.95 2.03
C GLU A 123 5.58 9.58 3.30
N LYS A 124 4.47 10.31 3.20
CA LYS A 124 3.71 10.81 4.34
C LYS A 124 3.24 9.67 5.24
N LEU A 125 2.60 8.64 4.68
CA LEU A 125 2.19 7.46 5.45
C LEU A 125 3.38 6.75 6.09
N ASP A 126 4.54 6.71 5.43
CA ASP A 126 5.76 6.15 6.01
C ASP A 126 6.26 6.95 7.22
N ALA A 127 6.18 8.27 7.16
CA ALA A 127 6.53 9.13 8.28
C ALA A 127 5.58 8.92 9.47
N GLU A 128 4.27 8.87 9.23
CA GLU A 128 3.24 8.64 10.27
C GLU A 128 3.37 7.25 10.89
N ILE A 129 3.60 6.20 10.07
CA ILE A 129 3.87 4.85 10.58
C ILE A 129 5.12 4.85 11.46
N LYS A 130 6.18 5.56 11.06
CA LYS A 130 7.43 5.63 11.84
C LYS A 130 7.20 6.34 13.17
N GLU A 131 6.50 7.47 13.17
CA GLU A 131 6.17 8.22 14.39
C GLU A 131 5.34 7.38 15.36
N ASN A 132 4.22 6.80 14.89
CA ASN A 132 3.34 5.99 15.74
C ASN A 132 4.03 4.70 16.23
N LYS A 133 4.93 4.13 15.42
CA LYS A 133 5.77 3.02 15.86
C LYS A 133 6.73 3.43 16.98
N ASN A 134 7.31 4.63 16.92
CA ASN A 134 8.17 5.13 18.00
C ASN A 134 7.36 5.35 19.29
N LYS A 135 6.16 5.96 19.20
CA LYS A 135 5.24 6.11 20.34
C LYS A 135 4.87 4.77 20.96
N TYR A 136 4.43 3.81 20.14
CA TYR A 136 4.12 2.45 20.58
C TYR A 136 5.31 1.78 21.28
N ASN A 137 6.51 1.84 20.68
CA ASN A 137 7.70 1.24 21.27
C ASN A 137 8.09 1.91 22.59
N TYR A 138 7.94 3.24 22.67
CA TYR A 138 8.19 4.00 23.90
C TYR A 138 7.25 3.54 25.01
N GLU A 139 5.94 3.46 24.75
CA GLU A 139 4.96 3.05 25.76
C GLU A 139 5.21 1.62 26.26
N VAL A 140 5.51 0.70 25.34
CA VAL A 140 5.85 -0.69 25.69
C VAL A 140 7.13 -0.74 26.54
N ALA A 141 8.16 0.02 26.18
CA ALA A 141 9.41 0.07 26.92
C ALA A 141 9.27 0.75 28.29
N ALA A 142 8.51 1.86 28.37
CA ALA A 142 8.25 2.60 29.60
C ALA A 142 7.50 1.71 30.60
N LYS A 143 6.46 1.01 30.15
CA LYS A 143 5.73 0.04 30.99
C LYS A 143 6.64 -1.09 31.47
N LEU A 144 7.49 -1.62 30.60
CA LEU A 144 8.46 -2.64 30.99
C LEU A 144 9.45 -2.11 32.04
N PHE A 145 9.92 -0.87 31.91
CA PHE A 145 10.85 -0.27 32.88
C PHE A 145 10.19 0.00 34.22
N GLU A 146 8.92 0.39 34.21
CA GLU A 146 8.09 0.49 35.42
C GLU A 146 7.94 -0.88 36.10
N ASP A 147 7.58 -1.93 35.35
CA ASP A 147 7.45 -3.30 35.87
C ASP A 147 8.78 -3.86 36.44
N LEU A 148 9.92 -3.41 35.90
CA LEU A 148 11.26 -3.77 36.36
C LEU A 148 11.76 -2.88 37.51
N GLU A 149 11.03 -1.82 37.88
CA GLU A 149 11.45 -0.77 38.81
C GLU A 149 12.79 -0.11 38.44
N VAL A 150 13.09 -0.02 37.14
CA VAL A 150 14.34 0.56 36.63
C VAL A 150 14.09 1.91 35.97
N LYS A 151 14.94 2.89 36.30
CA LYS A 151 14.95 4.19 35.61
C LYS A 151 16.03 4.18 34.53
N ASN A 152 15.63 4.24 33.26
CA ASN A 152 16.54 4.45 32.14
C ASN A 152 15.96 5.44 31.13
N GLN A 153 15.86 6.70 31.57
CA GLN A 153 15.29 7.78 30.75
C GLN A 153 16.06 7.97 29.44
N SER A 154 17.39 7.85 29.48
CA SER A 154 18.24 7.98 28.29
C SER A 154 17.85 7.01 27.17
N LEU A 155 17.54 5.74 27.51
CA LEU A 155 17.08 4.78 26.52
C LEU A 155 15.63 5.08 26.08
N LEU A 156 14.74 5.50 26.98
CA LEU A 156 13.39 5.90 26.64
C LEU A 156 13.36 7.09 25.66
N ASP A 157 14.21 8.11 25.88
CA ASP A 157 14.33 9.26 25.00
C ASP A 157 14.82 8.85 23.60
N LYS A 158 15.79 7.92 23.53
CA LYS A 158 16.26 7.35 22.25
C LYS A 158 15.17 6.54 21.54
N ILE A 159 14.31 5.85 22.28
CA ILE A 159 13.18 5.10 21.71
C ILE A 159 12.12 6.07 21.15
N ALA A 160 11.76 7.11 21.92
CA ALA A 160 10.83 8.14 21.48
C ALA A 160 11.33 8.86 20.22
N ALA A 161 12.63 9.16 20.16
CA ALA A 161 13.27 9.76 18.98
C ALA A 161 13.42 8.78 17.79
N GLY A 162 13.18 7.48 17.99
CA GLY A 162 13.38 6.45 16.96
C GLY A 162 14.84 6.20 16.58
N THR A 163 15.79 6.62 17.42
CA THR A 163 17.23 6.41 17.22
C THR A 163 17.75 5.15 17.92
N ALA A 164 16.95 4.55 18.81
CA ALA A 164 17.29 3.30 19.48
C ALA A 164 17.17 2.10 18.52
N THR A 165 18.22 1.28 18.44
CA THR A 165 18.19 0.02 17.72
C THR A 165 17.60 -1.11 18.57
N TYR A 166 17.07 -2.14 17.91
CA TYR A 166 16.61 -3.37 18.60
C TYR A 166 17.73 -4.03 19.42
N GLY A 167 18.97 -3.99 18.91
CA GLY A 167 20.14 -4.54 19.59
C GLY A 167 20.43 -3.80 20.90
N GLU A 168 20.43 -2.47 20.89
CA GLU A 168 20.62 -1.64 22.08
C GLU A 168 19.51 -1.87 23.11
N MET A 169 18.24 -1.80 22.69
CA MET A 169 17.11 -2.06 23.59
C MET A 169 17.22 -3.44 24.24
N ARG A 170 17.48 -4.48 23.44
CA ARG A 170 17.61 -5.86 23.93
C ARG A 170 18.79 -6.01 24.89
N SER A 171 19.94 -5.41 24.57
CA SER A 171 21.14 -5.49 25.41
C SER A 171 20.91 -4.83 26.76
N GLU A 172 20.32 -3.63 26.77
CA GLU A 172 20.02 -2.91 28.00
C GLU A 172 18.97 -3.63 28.86
N ILE A 173 17.88 -4.13 28.26
CA ILE A 173 16.90 -4.96 28.97
C ILE A 173 17.56 -6.21 29.56
N ALA A 174 18.45 -6.88 28.81
CA ALA A 174 19.14 -8.07 29.28
C ALA A 174 20.10 -7.76 30.45
N LYS A 175 20.81 -6.64 30.41
CA LYS A 175 21.66 -6.19 31.53
C LYS A 175 20.82 -5.88 32.77
N MET A 176 19.74 -5.11 32.61
CA MET A 176 18.82 -4.77 33.70
C MET A 176 18.25 -6.03 34.32
N PHE A 177 17.66 -6.92 33.50
CA PHE A 177 17.13 -8.19 33.95
C PHE A 177 18.19 -9.06 34.63
N GLY A 178 19.42 -9.08 34.11
CA GLY A 178 20.56 -9.78 34.69
C GLY A 178 20.98 -9.24 36.06
N GLY A 179 20.79 -7.95 36.33
CA GLY A 179 21.10 -7.30 37.60
C GLY A 179 20.04 -7.46 38.70
N LEU A 180 18.84 -7.94 38.37
CA LEU A 180 17.75 -8.09 39.35
C LEU A 180 18.02 -9.17 40.41
N GLN A 181 17.44 -9.00 41.59
CA GLN A 181 17.42 -10.02 42.66
C GLN A 181 16.70 -11.29 42.18
N LYS A 182 17.11 -12.45 42.72
CA LYS A 182 16.64 -13.77 42.26
C LYS A 182 15.12 -13.94 42.42
N GLU A 183 14.57 -13.37 43.48
CA GLU A 183 13.16 -13.38 43.84
C GLU A 183 12.35 -12.56 42.83
N LEU A 184 12.77 -11.32 42.56
CA LEU A 184 12.14 -10.44 41.56
C LEU A 184 12.24 -11.02 40.14
N LYS A 185 13.37 -11.64 39.78
CA LYS A 185 13.52 -12.37 38.50
C LYS A 185 12.50 -13.49 38.35
N LYS A 186 12.26 -14.26 39.42
CA LYS A 186 11.27 -15.35 39.40
C LYS A 186 9.86 -14.79 39.23
N GLU A 187 9.53 -13.72 39.95
CA GLU A 187 8.23 -13.06 39.84
C GLU A 187 7.99 -12.54 38.42
N LEU A 188 8.95 -11.82 37.85
CA LEU A 188 8.89 -11.34 36.47
C LEU A 188 8.77 -12.46 35.45
N MET A 189 9.53 -13.54 35.61
CA MET A 189 9.40 -14.72 34.74
C MET A 189 8.01 -15.36 34.82
N TRP A 190 7.40 -15.37 36.00
CA TRP A 190 6.01 -15.79 36.17
C TRP A 190 5.04 -14.84 35.46
N LYS A 191 5.17 -13.53 35.66
CA LYS A 191 4.37 -12.51 34.95
C LYS A 191 4.51 -12.64 33.43
N ILE A 192 5.73 -12.83 32.91
CA ILE A 192 6.01 -13.03 31.48
C ILE A 192 5.31 -14.30 30.97
N LYS A 193 5.41 -15.41 31.71
CA LYS A 193 4.71 -16.66 31.34
C LYS A 193 3.20 -16.48 31.34
N GLU A 194 2.67 -15.81 32.35
CA GLU A 194 1.23 -15.54 32.47
C GLU A 194 0.74 -14.65 31.31
N VAL A 195 1.45 -13.56 31.00
CA VAL A 195 1.16 -12.69 29.85
C VAL A 195 1.22 -13.47 28.55
N LYS A 196 2.22 -14.35 28.37
CA LYS A 196 2.34 -15.20 27.19
C LYS A 196 1.13 -16.15 27.04
N VAL A 197 0.72 -16.80 28.12
CA VAL A 197 -0.46 -17.69 28.12
C VAL A 197 -1.73 -16.90 27.85
N LYS A 198 -1.95 -15.78 28.56
CA LYS A 198 -3.10 -14.88 28.34
C LYS A 198 -3.18 -14.41 26.89
N THR A 199 -2.05 -14.02 26.31
CA THR A 199 -1.95 -13.60 24.91
C THR A 199 -2.30 -14.75 23.97
N GLN A 200 -1.77 -15.95 24.19
CA GLN A 200 -2.09 -17.12 23.36
C GLN A 200 -3.58 -17.49 23.43
N THR A 201 -4.16 -17.51 24.63
CA THR A 201 -5.58 -17.80 24.84
C THR A 201 -6.45 -16.71 24.22
N TYR A 202 -6.11 -15.45 24.42
CA TYR A 202 -6.79 -14.29 23.82
C TYR A 202 -6.77 -14.38 22.29
N ASN A 203 -5.58 -14.56 21.68
CA ASN A 203 -5.45 -14.73 20.24
C ASN A 203 -6.28 -15.90 19.72
N GLY A 204 -6.31 -17.03 20.44
CA GLY A 204 -7.12 -18.20 20.08
C GLY A 204 -8.63 -17.93 20.13
N LYS A 205 -9.10 -17.19 21.14
CA LYS A 205 -10.52 -16.82 21.31
C LYS A 205 -10.95 -15.79 20.26
N VAL A 206 -10.20 -14.69 20.15
CA VAL A 206 -10.48 -13.62 19.18
C VAL A 206 -10.46 -14.16 17.76
N LYS A 207 -9.50 -15.04 17.40
CA LYS A 207 -9.47 -15.67 16.07
C LYS A 207 -10.75 -16.45 15.73
N LYS A 208 -11.42 -17.05 16.72
CA LYS A 208 -12.69 -17.78 16.51
C LYS A 208 -13.88 -16.83 16.42
N GLU A 209 -13.98 -15.87 17.34
CA GLU A 209 -15.12 -14.95 17.43
C GLU A 209 -15.12 -13.91 16.32
N VAL A 210 -13.94 -13.42 15.94
CA VAL A 210 -13.78 -12.42 14.88
C VAL A 210 -14.14 -13.00 13.52
N LYS A 211 -13.81 -14.26 13.21
CA LYS A 211 -14.16 -14.88 11.92
C LYS A 211 -15.66 -14.83 11.61
N ALA A 212 -16.52 -15.09 12.60
CA ALA A 212 -17.96 -15.04 12.39
C ALA A 212 -18.46 -13.59 12.18
N LYS A 213 -17.90 -12.65 12.95
CA LYS A 213 -18.32 -11.24 12.94
C LYS A 213 -17.73 -10.43 11.78
N VAL A 214 -16.62 -10.87 11.17
CA VAL A 214 -16.02 -10.23 9.98
C VAL A 214 -17.00 -10.23 8.81
N ALA A 215 -17.81 -11.28 8.65
CA ALA A 215 -18.81 -11.36 7.57
C ALA A 215 -19.85 -10.23 7.65
N GLU A 216 -20.34 -9.92 8.84
CA GLU A 216 -21.27 -8.79 9.08
C GLU A 216 -20.60 -7.46 8.73
N LYS A 217 -19.35 -7.27 9.17
CA LYS A 217 -18.62 -6.03 8.90
C LYS A 217 -18.32 -5.85 7.42
N LYS A 218 -18.07 -6.92 6.68
CA LYS A 218 -17.92 -6.86 5.22
C LYS A 218 -19.16 -6.32 4.53
N ALA A 219 -20.36 -6.66 5.01
CA ALA A 219 -21.60 -6.13 4.44
C ALA A 219 -21.73 -4.62 4.67
N GLU A 220 -21.42 -4.14 5.88
CA GLU A 220 -21.38 -2.70 6.20
C GLU A 220 -20.36 -1.96 5.32
N ILE A 221 -19.14 -2.49 5.21
CA ILE A 221 -18.08 -1.91 4.36
C ILE A 221 -18.54 -1.84 2.90
N LYS A 222 -19.19 -2.90 2.40
CA LYS A 222 -19.69 -2.93 1.03
C LYS A 222 -20.71 -1.82 0.77
N GLN A 223 -21.64 -1.60 1.71
CA GLN A 223 -22.63 -0.54 1.57
C GLN A 223 -21.98 0.84 1.49
N LYS A 224 -21.05 1.14 2.41
CA LYS A 224 -20.34 2.43 2.42
C LYS A 224 -19.49 2.66 1.16
N ILE A 225 -18.85 1.61 0.65
CA ILE A 225 -18.11 1.69 -0.61
C ILE A 225 -19.06 2.07 -1.75
N GLU A 226 -20.25 1.46 -1.81
CA GLU A 226 -21.21 1.72 -2.89
C GLU A 226 -21.67 3.18 -2.93
N GLU A 227 -21.80 3.83 -1.76
CA GLU A 227 -22.19 5.23 -1.64
C GLU A 227 -21.14 6.19 -2.26
N ASN A 228 -19.84 5.88 -2.12
CA ASN A 228 -18.77 6.75 -2.62
C ASN A 228 -18.25 6.36 -4.03
N LYS A 229 -18.57 5.14 -4.48
CA LYS A 229 -17.95 4.53 -5.67
C LYS A 229 -18.28 5.25 -6.97
N GLU A 230 -19.52 5.71 -7.16
CA GLU A 230 -19.96 6.25 -8.46
C GLU A 230 -19.29 7.59 -8.79
N GLU A 231 -19.10 8.47 -7.81
CA GLU A 231 -18.38 9.73 -7.99
C GLU A 231 -16.91 9.47 -8.36
N ILE A 232 -16.25 8.58 -7.62
CA ILE A 232 -14.86 8.17 -7.88
C ILE A 232 -14.72 7.54 -9.26
N LYS A 233 -15.68 6.69 -9.67
CA LYS A 233 -15.68 6.02 -10.98
C LYS A 233 -15.76 7.03 -12.12
N GLN A 234 -16.60 8.06 -12.00
CA GLN A 234 -16.70 9.12 -13.01
C GLN A 234 -15.39 9.92 -13.11
N GLU A 235 -14.77 10.26 -11.98
CA GLU A 235 -13.48 10.95 -11.96
C GLU A 235 -12.37 10.12 -12.64
N LEU A 236 -12.32 8.82 -12.36
CA LEU A 236 -11.38 7.89 -13.00
C LEU A 236 -11.59 7.81 -14.50
N LYS A 237 -12.84 7.68 -14.97
CA LYS A 237 -13.14 7.65 -16.42
C LYS A 237 -12.61 8.87 -17.15
N LYS A 238 -12.75 10.05 -16.55
CA LYS A 238 -12.21 11.31 -17.09
C LYS A 238 -10.68 11.29 -17.16
N LYS A 239 -10.01 10.89 -16.08
CA LYS A 239 -8.53 10.80 -16.06
C LYS A 239 -7.99 9.78 -17.08
N ILE A 240 -8.69 8.66 -17.25
CA ILE A 240 -8.32 7.62 -18.22
C ILE A 240 -8.43 8.17 -19.65
N SER A 241 -9.49 8.91 -19.99
CA SER A 241 -9.66 9.44 -21.35
C SER A 241 -8.56 10.45 -21.71
N GLU A 242 -8.21 11.34 -20.78
CA GLU A 242 -7.09 12.28 -20.91
C GLU A 242 -5.76 11.54 -21.13
N LYS A 243 -5.47 10.52 -20.29
CA LYS A 243 -4.23 9.75 -20.39
C LYS A 243 -4.15 8.89 -21.67
N LYS A 244 -5.27 8.35 -22.14
CA LYS A 244 -5.33 7.63 -23.44
C LYS A 244 -5.01 8.57 -24.61
N GLN A 245 -5.47 9.81 -24.58
CA GLN A 245 -5.13 10.80 -25.61
C GLN A 245 -3.64 11.16 -25.58
N GLU A 246 -3.06 11.36 -24.39
CA GLU A 246 -1.63 11.62 -24.22
C GLU A 246 -0.77 10.47 -24.74
N LEU A 247 -1.13 9.22 -24.41
CA LEU A 247 -0.44 8.02 -24.90
C LEU A 247 -0.52 7.90 -26.43
N LYS A 248 -1.69 8.18 -27.03
CA LYS A 248 -1.83 8.20 -28.50
C LYS A 248 -0.90 9.24 -29.14
N GLY A 249 -0.79 10.44 -28.56
CA GLY A 249 0.15 11.47 -29.00
C GLY A 249 1.60 10.98 -28.96
N LYS A 250 2.04 10.45 -27.79
CA LYS A 250 3.39 9.90 -27.61
C LYS A 250 3.72 8.76 -28.56
N ILE A 251 2.75 7.89 -28.88
CA ILE A 251 2.93 6.81 -29.85
C ILE A 251 3.09 7.38 -31.26
N LYS A 252 2.23 8.34 -31.64
CA LYS A 252 2.31 9.01 -32.94
C LYS A 252 3.67 9.68 -33.16
N ASP A 253 4.17 10.39 -32.14
CA ASP A 253 5.48 11.04 -32.19
C ASP A 253 6.63 10.03 -32.27
N LYS A 254 6.57 8.94 -31.51
CA LYS A 254 7.58 7.85 -31.60
C LYS A 254 7.59 7.17 -32.97
N ILE A 255 6.43 6.96 -33.58
CA ILE A 255 6.33 6.39 -34.93
C ILE A 255 6.91 7.38 -35.93
N LYS A 256 6.52 8.66 -35.85
CA LYS A 256 7.02 9.72 -36.72
C LYS A 256 8.55 9.81 -36.68
N ASN A 257 9.14 9.90 -35.50
CA ASN A 257 10.60 9.99 -35.35
C ASN A 257 11.30 8.73 -35.88
N LYS A 258 10.77 7.52 -35.62
CA LYS A 258 11.34 6.28 -36.18
C LYS A 258 11.24 6.19 -37.71
N VAL A 259 10.21 6.81 -38.29
CA VAL A 259 10.05 6.87 -39.75
C VAL A 259 11.02 7.89 -40.33
N GLU A 260 11.16 9.06 -39.70
CA GLU A 260 12.15 10.09 -40.08
C GLU A 260 13.58 9.55 -40.00
N ASP A 261 13.98 8.93 -38.88
CA ASP A 261 15.30 8.32 -38.73
C ASP A 261 15.60 7.26 -39.81
N LYS A 262 14.58 6.47 -40.20
CA LYS A 262 14.73 5.46 -41.26
C LYS A 262 14.75 6.05 -42.67
N LEU A 263 14.08 7.17 -42.87
CA LEU A 263 14.10 7.90 -44.14
C LEU A 263 15.47 8.54 -44.33
N ASP A 264 16.04 9.15 -43.29
CA ASP A 264 17.39 9.72 -43.33
C ASP A 264 18.45 8.63 -43.62
N ASP A 265 18.31 7.43 -43.05
CA ASP A 265 19.17 6.27 -43.38
C ASP A 265 18.98 5.76 -44.83
N TRP A 266 17.80 5.95 -45.43
CA TRP A 266 17.50 5.49 -46.80
C TRP A 266 17.88 6.50 -47.88
N PHE A 267 17.87 7.79 -47.56
CA PHE A 267 18.20 8.89 -48.48
C PHE A 267 19.58 9.53 -48.20
N GLY A 268 20.28 9.10 -47.15
CA GLY A 268 21.56 9.67 -46.70
C GLY A 268 22.84 9.16 -47.39
N GLU A 269 22.75 8.23 -48.35
CA GLU A 269 23.90 7.71 -49.11
C GLU A 269 23.81 7.91 -50.64
N GLU A 270 23.16 8.98 -51.12
CA GLU A 270 23.41 9.44 -52.50
C GLU A 270 24.49 10.53 -52.52
N ASP A 271 25.73 10.06 -52.68
CA ASP A 271 26.82 10.86 -53.20
C ASP A 271 26.36 11.59 -54.47
N GLY A 272 26.61 12.90 -54.48
CA GLY A 272 25.95 13.84 -55.38
C GLY A 272 26.05 13.51 -56.86
N ASN A 273 24.94 13.75 -57.56
CA ASN A 273 24.86 14.59 -58.76
C ASN A 273 23.50 14.38 -59.45
N SER A 274 22.51 15.23 -59.19
CA SER A 274 21.58 15.70 -60.23
C SER A 274 20.71 16.84 -59.72
N GLU A 275 20.70 17.91 -60.50
CA GLU A 275 19.71 18.98 -60.44
C GLU A 275 18.32 18.43 -60.82
N ASP A 276 17.28 19.10 -60.32
CA ASP A 276 15.86 18.90 -60.59
C ASP A 276 15.17 17.68 -59.95
N SER A 277 14.57 17.88 -58.78
CA SER A 277 13.10 17.80 -58.65
C SER A 277 12.63 18.19 -57.25
N ASN A 278 11.92 19.32 -57.20
CA ASN A 278 11.22 19.80 -56.02
C ASN A 278 9.91 18.99 -55.88
N ALA A 279 9.98 17.80 -55.28
CA ALA A 279 8.81 16.98 -54.97
C ALA A 279 8.59 17.00 -53.45
N GLU A 280 7.67 17.85 -53.01
CA GLU A 280 7.18 17.90 -51.64
C GLU A 280 6.36 16.62 -51.38
N VAL A 281 7.02 15.57 -50.86
CA VAL A 281 6.35 14.33 -50.47
C VAL A 281 5.62 14.55 -49.15
N VAL A 282 4.38 15.03 -49.23
CA VAL A 282 3.47 15.10 -48.10
C VAL A 282 2.99 13.69 -47.77
N VAL A 283 3.67 13.02 -46.82
CA VAL A 283 3.20 11.73 -46.29
C VAL A 283 2.04 11.98 -45.32
N SER A 284 0.83 11.99 -45.86
CA SER A 284 -0.41 11.96 -45.07
C SER A 284 -0.60 10.57 -44.46
N VAL A 285 -0.15 10.37 -43.22
CA VAL A 285 -0.47 9.15 -42.47
C VAL A 285 -1.87 9.29 -41.86
N ASP A 286 -2.89 8.87 -42.60
CA ASP A 286 -4.24 8.67 -42.06
C ASP A 286 -4.27 7.39 -41.21
N LEU A 287 -4.11 7.57 -39.90
CA LEU A 287 -4.41 6.52 -38.92
C LEU A 287 -5.92 6.49 -38.67
N ASN A 288 -6.66 5.85 -39.56
CA ASN A 288 -8.01 5.39 -39.24
C ASN A 288 -7.89 4.22 -38.26
N VAL A 289 -7.99 4.54 -36.97
CA VAL A 289 -8.23 3.53 -35.94
C VAL A 289 -9.74 3.50 -35.76
N GLU A 290 -10.38 2.54 -36.42
CA GLU A 290 -11.79 2.21 -36.20
C GLU A 290 -12.03 2.07 -34.70
N GLY A 291 -12.89 2.96 -34.18
CA GLY A 291 -13.43 2.82 -32.85
C GLY A 291 -14.49 1.73 -32.90
N ASP A 292 -14.16 0.56 -32.38
CA ASP A 292 -15.19 -0.40 -32.00
C ASP A 292 -16.01 0.22 -30.87
N SER A 293 -17.17 0.73 -31.26
CA SER A 293 -18.29 1.01 -30.39
C SER A 293 -19.19 -0.21 -30.33
N GLU A 294 -19.10 -0.99 -29.25
CA GLU A 294 -20.20 -1.77 -28.67
C GLU A 294 -20.11 -1.73 -27.13
#